data_AF-A0A6J4TB55-F1
#
_entry.id   AF-A0A6J4TB55-F1
#
_cell.length_a   1.000
_cell.length_b   1.000
_cell.length_c   1.000
_cell.angle_alpha   90.00
_cell.angle_beta   90.00
_cell.angle_gamma   90.00
#
_symmetry.space_group_name_H-M   'P 1'
#
loop_
_entity.id
_entity.type
_entity.pdbx_description
1 polymer ?
#
loop_
_entity_poly.entity_id
_entity_poly.type
_entity_poly.pdbx_seq_one_letter_code
_entity_poly.pdbx_strand_id
1 'polypeptide(L)'
;MDCADRIAVLASERTLEPVRALAQPGAPAAATVRARLERRRLDVTIRRSAPDGERLPAYGWEIREVEAGGRPTPRGLELRCPPSSAEATDDPEDAYWVALEAAQAGLAAASV
;
A
#
# COMPACT_ATOMS: atom_id res chain seq x y z
N MET A 1 8.95 24.58 -5.14
CA MET A 1 8.01 23.94 -4.22
C MET A 1 6.93 24.94 -3.91
N ASP A 2 5.81 24.81 -4.61
CA ASP A 2 4.67 25.70 -4.43
C ASP A 2 3.79 25.26 -3.24
N CYS A 3 2.72 26.00 -2.95
CA CYS A 3 1.81 25.66 -1.84
C CYS A 3 1.06 24.34 -2.09
N ALA A 4 0.82 23.96 -3.35
CA ALA A 4 0.13 22.72 -3.69
C ALA A 4 1.06 21.51 -3.46
N ASP A 5 2.34 21.62 -3.81
CA ASP A 5 3.37 20.63 -3.52
C ASP A 5 3.47 20.38 -2.01
N ARG A 6 3.48 21.44 -1.19
CA ARG A 6 3.56 21.28 0.28
C ARG A 6 2.33 20.58 0.85
N ILE A 7 1.13 20.89 0.35
CA ILE A 7 -0.10 20.20 0.77
C ILE A 7 -0.09 18.74 0.32
N ALA A 8 0.38 18.45 -0.89
CA ALA A 8 0.48 17.08 -1.41
C ALA A 8 1.50 16.24 -0.64
N VAL A 9 2.65 16.82 -0.29
CA VAL A 9 3.67 16.17 0.55
C VAL A 9 3.15 15.93 1.95
N LEU A 10 2.59 16.95 2.62
CA LEU A 10 2.04 16.80 3.98
C LEU A 10 0.85 15.83 4.04
N ALA A 11 0.02 15.80 3.00
CA ALA A 11 -1.07 14.83 2.88
C ALA A 11 -0.52 13.41 2.73
N SER A 12 0.52 13.22 1.92
CA SER A 12 1.18 11.92 1.73
C SER A 12 1.89 11.46 3.02
N GLU A 13 2.61 12.34 3.71
CA GLU A 13 3.31 12.03 4.96
C GLU A 13 2.34 11.60 6.07
N ARG A 14 1.19 12.26 6.21
CA ARG A 14 0.14 11.83 7.14
C ARG A 14 -0.56 10.55 6.70
N THR A 15 -0.67 10.33 5.40
CA THR A 15 -1.32 9.12 4.87
C THR A 15 -0.49 7.87 5.16
N LEU A 16 0.84 7.99 5.26
CA LEU A 16 1.74 6.87 5.55
C LEU A 16 2.00 6.60 7.03
N GLU A 17 1.55 7.48 7.93
CA GLU A 17 1.71 7.27 9.38
C GLU A 17 1.20 5.88 9.84
N PRO A 18 0.03 5.38 9.39
CA PRO A 18 -0.43 4.04 9.73
C PRO A 18 0.47 2.92 9.19
N VAL A 19 1.09 3.11 8.02
CA VAL A 19 2.01 2.15 7.40
C VAL A 19 3.30 2.07 8.19
N ARG A 20 3.91 3.23 8.51
CA ARG A 20 5.12 3.32 9.33
C ARG A 20 4.90 2.75 10.73
N ALA A 21 3.72 2.94 11.29
CA ALA A 21 3.37 2.38 12.59
C ALA A 21 3.40 0.83 12.61
N LEU A 22 3.28 0.14 11.47
CA LEU A 22 3.34 -1.33 11.42
C LEU A 22 4.69 -1.91 11.84
N ALA A 23 5.77 -1.14 11.70
CA ALA A 23 7.10 -1.55 12.16
C ALA A 23 7.21 -1.58 13.70
N GLN A 24 6.28 -0.95 14.41
CA GLN A 24 6.35 -0.84 15.86
C GLN A 24 5.93 -2.16 16.55
N PRO A 25 6.58 -2.52 17.67
CA PRO A 25 6.13 -3.61 18.52
C PRO A 25 4.67 -3.41 18.96
N GLY A 26 3.85 -4.46 18.87
CA GLY A 26 2.43 -4.41 19.28
C GLY A 26 1.50 -3.69 18.30
N ALA A 27 2.00 -3.18 17.17
CA ALA A 27 1.16 -2.64 16.10
C ALA A 27 0.21 -3.71 15.51
N PRO A 28 -0.90 -3.32 14.87
CA PRO A 28 -1.77 -4.26 14.16
C PRO A 28 -1.02 -5.03 13.07
N ALA A 29 -1.60 -6.16 12.64
CA ALA A 29 -1.00 -7.00 11.59
C ALA A 29 -1.16 -6.41 10.18
N ALA A 30 -1.97 -5.37 10.01
CA ALA A 30 -2.18 -4.72 8.73
C ALA A 30 -2.60 -3.25 8.90
N ALA A 31 -2.28 -2.43 7.91
CA ALA A 31 -2.75 -1.06 7.78
C ALA A 31 -3.22 -0.81 6.35
N THR A 32 -4.37 -0.16 6.19
CA THR A 32 -4.91 0.24 4.89
C THR A 32 -4.87 1.74 4.76
N VAL A 33 -4.30 2.22 3.65
CA VAL A 33 -4.23 3.63 3.31
C VAL A 33 -4.83 3.85 1.93
N ARG A 34 -5.47 5.01 1.75
CA ARG A 34 -6.10 5.36 0.48
C ARG A 34 -5.11 6.13 -0.38
N ALA A 35 -4.73 5.57 -1.51
CA ALA A 35 -3.90 6.21 -2.51
C ALA A 35 -4.75 6.67 -3.70
N ARG A 36 -4.23 7.68 -4.41
CA ARG A 36 -4.76 8.07 -5.71
C ARG A 36 -3.66 7.95 -6.73
N LEU A 37 -3.90 7.12 -7.73
CA LEU A 37 -3.00 6.93 -8.85
C LEU A 37 -3.77 7.30 -10.12
N GLU A 38 -3.29 8.32 -10.84
CA GLU A 38 -3.99 8.94 -11.95
C GLU A 38 -5.44 9.38 -11.58
N ARG A 39 -6.45 8.73 -12.19
CA ARG A 39 -7.89 8.96 -11.96
C ARG A 39 -8.54 7.87 -11.09
N ARG A 40 -7.75 6.90 -10.61
CA ARG A 40 -8.21 5.74 -9.84
C ARG A 40 -7.99 5.99 -8.35
N ARG A 41 -8.92 5.51 -7.53
CA ARG A 41 -8.75 5.47 -6.06
C ARG A 41 -8.44 4.04 -5.67
N LEU A 42 -7.41 3.89 -4.86
CA LEU A 42 -6.89 2.58 -4.46
C LEU A 42 -6.88 2.50 -2.94
N ASP A 43 -7.36 1.40 -2.40
CA ASP A 43 -7.03 1.01 -1.03
C ASP A 43 -5.77 0.12 -1.11
N VAL A 44 -4.69 0.59 -0.49
CA VAL A 44 -3.41 -0.12 -0.39
C VAL A 44 -3.30 -0.63 1.04
N THR A 45 -3.31 -1.96 1.19
CA THR A 45 -3.21 -2.63 2.49
C THR A 45 -1.85 -3.27 2.62
N ILE A 46 -1.07 -2.82 3.59
CA ILE A 46 0.20 -3.45 3.96
C ILE A 46 -0.07 -4.46 5.07
N ARG A 47 0.44 -5.68 4.92
CA ARG A 47 0.26 -6.79 5.86
C ARG A 47 1.61 -7.27 6.36
N ARG A 48 1.76 -7.33 7.68
CA ARG A 48 2.92 -7.91 8.35
C ARG A 48 2.75 -9.42 8.47
N SER A 49 3.82 -10.18 8.25
CA SER A 49 3.86 -11.60 8.56
C SER A 49 3.58 -11.82 10.06
N ALA A 50 3.00 -12.96 10.41
CA ALA A 50 2.95 -13.36 11.81
C ALA A 50 4.39 -13.47 12.36
N PRO A 51 4.62 -13.13 13.63
CA PRO A 51 5.91 -13.39 14.26
C PRO A 51 6.17 -14.90 14.22
N ASP A 52 7.26 -15.30 13.57
CA ASP A 52 7.76 -16.68 13.54
C ASP A 52 9.12 -16.72 14.24
N GLY A 53 9.09 -16.78 15.57
CA GLY A 53 10.30 -16.82 16.41
C GLY A 53 11.18 -15.57 16.27
N GLU A 54 12.46 -15.77 15.94
CA GLU A 54 13.49 -14.71 15.79
C GLU A 54 13.52 -14.08 14.40
N ARG A 55 12.67 -14.52 13.47
CA ARG A 55 12.69 -14.01 12.10
C ARG A 55 12.17 -12.57 12.06
N LEU A 56 12.90 -11.69 11.38
CA LEU A 56 12.44 -10.34 11.10
C LEU A 56 11.07 -10.39 10.37
N PRO A 57 10.15 -9.47 10.69
CA PRO A 57 8.86 -9.42 10.02
C PRO A 57 9.05 -9.15 8.53
N ALA A 58 8.29 -9.85 7.69
CA ALA A 58 8.16 -9.56 6.28
C ALA A 58 6.84 -8.85 6.01
N TYR A 59 6.84 -7.92 5.06
CA TYR A 59 5.69 -7.10 4.70
C TYR A 59 5.26 -7.42 3.28
N GLY A 60 4.01 -7.83 3.15
CA GLY A 60 3.32 -7.97 1.88
C GLY A 60 2.31 -6.84 1.70
N TRP A 61 1.69 -6.79 0.53
CA TRP A 61 0.73 -5.77 0.18
C TRP A 61 -0.45 -6.33 -0.61
N GLU A 62 -1.57 -5.63 -0.56
CA GLU A 62 -2.79 -5.87 -1.33
C GLU A 62 -3.31 -4.53 -1.83
N ILE A 63 -3.68 -4.46 -3.10
CA ILE A 63 -4.22 -3.27 -3.74
C ILE A 63 -5.59 -3.59 -4.26
N ARG A 64 -6.54 -2.72 -3.96
CA ARG A 64 -7.88 -2.81 -4.48
C ARG A 64 -8.34 -1.46 -5.00
N GLU A 65 -8.82 -1.44 -6.24
CA GLU A 65 -9.50 -0.27 -6.76
C GLU A 65 -10.87 -0.10 -6.09
N VAL A 66 -11.14 1.12 -5.66
CA VAL A 66 -12.38 1.48 -4.97
C VAL A 66 -13.06 2.70 -5.59
N GLU A 67 -14.38 2.72 -5.47
CA GLU A 67 -15.22 3.85 -5.82
C GLU A 67 -15.07 4.99 -4.81
N ALA A 68 -15.72 6.12 -5.10
CA ALA A 68 -15.67 7.29 -4.21
C ALA A 68 -16.19 7.00 -2.79
N GLY A 69 -17.15 6.09 -2.65
CA GLY A 69 -17.69 5.63 -1.37
C GLY A 69 -16.86 4.55 -0.67
N GLY A 70 -15.68 4.20 -1.19
CA GLY A 70 -14.81 3.16 -0.62
C GLY A 70 -15.25 1.73 -0.89
N ARG A 71 -16.26 1.53 -1.75
CA ARG A 71 -16.65 0.19 -2.20
C ARG A 71 -15.70 -0.30 -3.28
N PRO A 72 -15.40 -1.61 -3.34
CA PRO A 72 -14.63 -2.17 -4.45
C PRO A 72 -15.25 -1.87 -5.80
N THR A 73 -14.44 -1.42 -6.76
CA THR A 73 -14.87 -1.24 -8.14
C THR A 73 -15.05 -2.63 -8.80
N PRO A 74 -16.22 -2.94 -9.38
CA PRO A 74 -16.39 -4.19 -10.13
C PRO A 74 -15.40 -4.28 -11.30
N ARG A 75 -14.65 -5.37 -11.40
CA ARG A 75 -13.54 -5.54 -12.37
C ARG A 75 -12.45 -4.47 -12.29
N GLY A 76 -12.36 -3.77 -11.15
CA GLY A 76 -11.27 -2.85 -10.87
C GLY A 76 -9.95 -3.58 -10.66
N LEU A 77 -8.88 -2.81 -10.57
CA LEU A 77 -7.56 -3.35 -10.28
C LEU A 77 -7.56 -4.10 -8.95
N GLU A 78 -7.08 -5.34 -8.96
CA GLU A 78 -6.84 -6.15 -7.77
C GLU A 78 -5.48 -6.84 -7.91
N LEU A 79 -4.52 -6.45 -7.07
CA LEU A 79 -3.16 -6.98 -7.06
C LEU A 79 -2.77 -7.36 -5.63
N ARG A 80 -1.91 -8.36 -5.47
CA ARG A 80 -1.43 -8.75 -4.14
C ARG A 80 -0.04 -9.37 -4.20
N CYS A 81 0.77 -9.07 -3.19
CA CYS A 81 2.00 -9.76 -2.85
C CYS A 81 1.88 -10.22 -1.38
N PRO A 82 1.69 -11.51 -1.10
CA PRO A 82 1.58 -11.98 0.27
C PRO A 82 2.92 -11.80 1.02
N PRO A 83 2.93 -11.62 2.35
CA PRO A 83 4.15 -11.47 3.13
C PRO A 83 5.05 -12.73 3.13
N SER A 84 4.55 -13.86 2.60
CA SER A 84 5.32 -15.08 2.37
C SER A 84 5.98 -15.14 0.98
N SER A 85 5.78 -14.13 0.14
CA SER A 85 6.39 -14.06 -1.19
C SER A 85 7.89 -13.80 -1.09
N ALA A 86 8.64 -14.24 -2.10
CA ALA A 86 10.05 -13.84 -2.27
C ALA A 86 10.20 -12.32 -2.54
N GLU A 87 9.10 -11.67 -2.95
CA GLU A 87 9.02 -10.23 -3.23
C GLU A 87 8.51 -9.42 -2.02
N ALA A 88 8.33 -10.05 -0.86
CA ALA A 88 8.00 -9.33 0.37
C ALA A 88 9.20 -8.52 0.86
N THR A 89 8.94 -7.35 1.46
CA THR A 89 9.98 -6.44 1.97
C THR A 89 10.18 -6.63 3.47
N ASP A 90 11.28 -6.13 4.01
CA ASP A 90 11.56 -6.08 5.45
C ASP A 90 11.09 -4.76 6.11
N ASP A 91 10.69 -3.78 5.30
CA ASP A 91 10.11 -2.50 5.73
C ASP A 91 8.69 -2.28 5.18
N PRO A 92 7.72 -1.82 6.01
CA PRO A 92 6.34 -1.62 5.57
C PRO A 92 6.15 -0.45 4.59
N GLU A 93 6.99 0.59 4.66
CA GLU A 93 6.95 1.71 3.72
C GLU A 93 7.51 1.29 2.36
N ASP A 94 8.56 0.47 2.33
CA ASP A 94 9.04 -0.15 1.09
C ASP A 94 7.95 -1.03 0.45
N ALA A 95 7.22 -1.83 1.24
CA ALA A 95 6.09 -2.62 0.73
C ALA A 95 5.02 -1.73 0.08
N TYR A 96 4.78 -0.54 0.63
CA TYR A 96 3.84 0.43 0.09
C TYR A 96 4.31 1.01 -1.25
N TRP A 97 5.57 1.41 -1.37
CA TRP A 97 6.10 1.94 -2.62
C TRP A 97 6.11 0.87 -3.73
N VAL A 98 6.53 -0.36 -3.41
CA VAL A 98 6.45 -1.51 -4.34
C VAL A 98 5.01 -1.76 -4.78
N ALA A 99 4.03 -1.65 -3.87
CA ALA A 99 2.62 -1.77 -4.22
C ALA A 99 2.20 -0.70 -5.25
N LEU A 100 2.56 0.57 -5.03
CA LEU A 100 2.22 1.63 -5.98
C LEU A 100 2.86 1.44 -7.35
N GLU A 101 4.12 0.99 -7.41
CA GLU A 101 4.79 0.65 -8.67
C GLU A 101 4.08 -0.49 -9.40
N ALA A 102 3.70 -1.55 -8.69
CA ALA A 102 2.93 -2.65 -9.24
C ALA A 102 1.55 -2.20 -9.76
N ALA A 103 0.87 -1.29 -9.04
CA ALA A 103 -0.38 -0.71 -9.51
C ALA A 103 -0.20 0.12 -10.78
N GLN A 104 0.86 0.92 -10.86
CA GLN A 104 1.16 1.71 -12.06
C GLN A 104 1.41 0.80 -13.26
N ALA A 105 2.20 -0.26 -13.09
CA ALA A 105 2.44 -1.25 -14.13
C ALA A 105 1.15 -1.98 -14.56
N GLY A 106 0.31 -2.37 -13.59
CA GLY A 106 -0.97 -3.03 -13.86
C GLY A 106 -1.96 -2.14 -14.64
N LEU A 107 -2.02 -0.85 -14.32
CA LEU A 107 -2.85 0.11 -15.05
C LEU A 107 -2.33 0.39 -16.46
N ALA A 108 -1.01 0.47 -16.63
CA ALA A 108 -0.39 0.61 -17.94
C ALA A 108 -0.70 -0.60 -18.84
N ALA A 109 -0.61 -1.82 -18.31
CA ALA A 109 -0.92 -3.05 -19.04
C ALA A 109 -2.39 -3.17 -19.44
N ALA A 110 -3.31 -2.63 -18.64
CA ALA A 110 -4.76 -2.65 -18.93
C ALA A 110 -5.21 -1.57 -19.94
N SER A 111 -4.32 -0.65 -20.31
CA SER A 111 -4.59 0.45 -21.26
C SER A 111 -4.16 0.13 -22.70
N VAL A 112 -3.63 -1.08 -22.92
CA VAL A 112 -3.20 -1.64 -24.21
C VAL A 112 -4.25 -2.61 -24.73
#